data_AF-A0A937LFC6-F1
#
_entry.id   AF-A0A937LFC6-F1
#
_cell.length_a   1.000
_cell.length_b   1.000
_cell.length_c   1.000
_cell.angle_alpha   90.00
_cell.angle_beta   90.00
_cell.angle_gamma   90.00
#
_symmetry.space_group_name_H-M   'P 1'
#
loop_
_entity.id
_entity.type
_entity.pdbx_description
1 polymer ?
#
loop_
_entity_poly.entity_id
_entity_poly.type
_entity_poly.pdbx_seq_one_letter_code
_entity_poly.pdbx_strand_id
1 'polypeptide(L)'
;MLNDAAGIYERDLVRENLWAVAPVVFPGGYGTLDELFETLTLIQTKKMKALPVLLLGREYWERIIDFEALLAEGAIDRSEYEIFQFVETPQEAWQTIRDFYAD
;
A
#
# COMPACT_ATOMS: atom_id res chain seq x y z
N MET A 1 -21.77 -4.76 -7.66
CA MET A 1 -21.63 -3.28 -7.63
C MET A 1 -21.83 -2.84 -6.19
N LEU A 2 -20.80 -3.03 -5.36
CA LEU A 2 -20.77 -2.51 -3.98
C LEU A 2 -20.04 -1.17 -4.08
N ASN A 3 -20.81 -0.09 -4.13
CA ASN A 3 -20.34 1.29 -4.30
C ASN A 3 -19.77 1.83 -2.96
N ASP A 4 -18.49 2.18 -2.95
CA ASP A 4 -17.93 3.53 -2.70
C ASP A 4 -18.39 4.39 -1.49
N ALA A 5 -19.06 3.86 -0.46
CA ALA A 5 -19.50 4.69 0.68
C ALA A 5 -18.83 4.39 2.03
N ALA A 6 -18.01 3.34 2.14
CA ALA A 6 -17.39 2.98 3.42
C ALA A 6 -16.05 3.71 3.69
N GLY A 7 -15.34 4.18 2.66
CA GLY A 7 -13.97 4.73 2.81
C GLY A 7 -13.87 6.21 3.19
N ILE A 8 -14.93 7.01 3.02
CA ILE A 8 -14.83 8.47 3.15
C ILE A 8 -14.84 8.94 4.62
N TYR A 9 -15.43 8.18 5.55
CA TYR A 9 -15.53 8.58 6.96
C TYR A 9 -14.34 8.13 7.83
N GLU A 10 -13.46 7.24 7.35
CA GLU A 10 -12.23 6.85 8.06
C GLU A 10 -11.03 7.76 7.75
N ARG A 11 -11.10 8.56 6.68
CA ARG A 11 -9.98 9.36 6.13
C ARG A 11 -9.36 10.33 7.14
N ASP A 12 -10.15 10.91 8.05
CA ASP A 12 -9.63 11.86 9.05
C ASP A 12 -9.08 11.18 10.31
N LEU A 13 -9.57 9.99 10.65
CA LEU A 13 -9.11 9.25 11.83
C LEU A 13 -7.74 8.63 11.60
N VAL A 14 -7.44 8.14 10.39
CA VAL A 14 -6.11 7.61 10.02
C VAL A 14 -5.06 8.73 9.93
N ARG A 15 -5.46 9.94 9.53
CA ARG A 15 -4.56 11.07 9.31
C ARG A 15 -4.03 11.69 10.61
N GLU A 16 -4.85 11.75 11.66
CA GLU A 16 -4.48 12.41 12.92
C GLU A 16 -4.24 11.45 14.09
N ASN A 17 -4.62 10.16 13.99
CA ASN A 17 -4.33 9.15 14.99
C ASN A 17 -3.92 7.80 14.35
N LEU A 18 -2.65 7.45 14.50
CA LEU A 18 -2.03 6.20 14.04
C LEU A 18 -2.77 4.94 14.55
N TRP A 19 -3.66 4.35 13.73
CA TRP A 19 -4.22 3.02 14.00
C TRP A 19 -4.20 2.06 12.81
N ALA A 20 -3.62 2.45 11.66
CA ALA A 20 -3.35 1.49 10.58
C ALA A 20 -2.00 0.80 10.86
N VAL A 21 -2.05 -0.47 11.26
CA VAL A 21 -0.85 -1.31 11.42
C VAL A 21 -0.29 -1.77 10.07
N ALA A 22 -1.14 -1.84 9.03
CA ALA A 22 -0.75 -2.16 7.66
C ALA A 22 -1.93 -1.88 6.70
N PRO A 23 -1.78 -1.05 5.67
CA PRO A 23 -2.75 -0.91 4.60
C PRO A 23 -2.71 -2.15 3.71
N VAL A 24 -3.86 -2.79 3.55
CA VAL A 24 -4.09 -3.89 2.60
C VAL A 24 -4.93 -3.36 1.45
N VAL A 25 -4.32 -3.23 0.29
CA VAL A 25 -4.91 -2.62 -0.90
C VAL A 25 -5.36 -3.71 -1.85
N PHE A 26 -6.67 -3.72 -2.11
CA PHE A 26 -7.31 -4.65 -3.04
C PHE A 26 -7.32 -4.08 -4.46
N PRO A 27 -7.46 -4.90 -5.51
CA PRO A 27 -7.67 -4.43 -6.88
C PRO A 27 -8.80 -3.40 -6.98
N GLY A 28 -8.53 -2.26 -7.60
CA GLY A 28 -9.46 -1.13 -7.60
C GLY A 28 -9.12 -0.04 -8.62
N GLY A 29 -10.03 0.91 -8.80
CA GLY A 29 -9.91 1.98 -9.79
C GLY A 29 -9.09 3.19 -9.30
N TYR A 30 -9.38 4.36 -9.87
CA TYR A 30 -8.67 5.60 -9.57
C TYR A 30 -8.62 5.98 -8.08
N GLY A 31 -9.71 5.78 -7.33
CA GLY A 31 -9.70 6.10 -5.89
C GLY A 31 -8.72 5.23 -5.09
N THR A 32 -8.65 3.94 -5.42
CA THR A 32 -7.69 3.01 -4.80
C THR A 32 -6.26 3.36 -5.16
N LEU A 33 -6.02 3.76 -6.42
CA LEU A 33 -4.71 4.20 -6.88
C LEU A 33 -4.27 5.50 -6.21
N ASP A 34 -5.18 6.47 -6.06
CA ASP A 34 -4.93 7.72 -5.35
C ASP A 34 -4.46 7.45 -3.90
N GLU A 35 -5.19 6.61 -3.18
CA GLU A 35 -4.87 6.23 -1.79
C GLU A 35 -3.57 5.42 -1.68
N LEU A 36 -3.32 4.50 -2.61
CA LEU A 36 -2.07 3.75 -2.68
C LEU A 36 -0.89 4.69 -2.88
N PHE A 37 -0.92 5.55 -3.90
CA PHE A 37 0.20 6.45 -4.20
C PHE A 37 0.37 7.53 -3.14
N GLU A 38 -0.70 8.03 -2.53
CA GLU A 38 -0.60 8.93 -1.37
C GLU A 38 0.15 8.23 -0.23
N THR A 39 -0.21 7.00 0.10
CA THR A 39 0.44 6.21 1.16
C THR A 39 1.93 5.98 0.87
N LEU A 40 2.26 5.50 -0.35
CA LEU A 40 3.65 5.29 -0.77
C LEU A 40 4.46 6.59 -0.69
N THR A 41 3.89 7.72 -1.15
CA THR A 41 4.55 9.03 -1.11
C THR A 41 4.77 9.53 0.32
N LEU A 42 3.82 9.28 1.23
CA LEU A 42 3.96 9.66 2.64
C LEU A 42 5.08 8.88 3.35
N ILE A 43 5.20 7.57 3.06
CA ILE A 43 6.29 6.73 3.57
C ILE A 43 7.62 7.17 2.95
N GLN A 44 7.67 7.32 1.63
CA GLN A 44 8.84 7.79 0.87
C GLN A 44 9.39 9.11 1.43
N THR A 45 8.52 10.10 1.63
CA THR A 45 8.90 11.43 2.14
C THR A 45 9.11 11.47 3.65
N LYS A 46 9.01 10.33 4.34
CA LYS A 46 9.15 10.18 5.80
C LYS A 46 8.17 11.06 6.60
N LYS A 47 7.03 11.40 5.99
CA LYS A 47 5.92 12.12 6.63
C LYS A 47 5.02 11.18 7.43
N MET A 48 5.11 9.88 7.16
CA MET A 48 4.48 8.80 7.92
C MET A 48 5.57 7.82 8.41
N LYS A 49 5.31 7.14 9.54
CA LYS A 49 6.19 6.05 9.99
C LYS A 49 6.19 4.92 8.95
N ALA A 50 7.33 4.26 8.78
CA ALA A 50 7.41 3.07 7.96
C ALA A 50 6.47 1.99 8.53
N LEU A 51 5.71 1.35 7.63
CA LEU A 51 4.74 0.30 7.91
C LEU A 51 4.59 -0.54 6.63
N PRO A 52 4.21 -1.82 6.72
CA PRO A 52 4.14 -2.69 5.57
C PRO A 52 2.90 -2.36 4.72
N VAL A 53 3.10 -2.02 3.45
CA VAL A 53 2.01 -1.81 2.49
C VAL A 53 1.76 -3.10 1.72
N LEU A 54 0.55 -3.64 1.75
CA LEU A 54 0.24 -4.94 1.15
C LEU A 54 -0.66 -4.77 -0.07
N LEU A 55 -0.26 -5.34 -1.20
CA LEU A 55 -1.03 -5.35 -2.44
C LEU A 55 -1.58 -6.75 -2.69
N LEU A 56 -2.91 -6.92 -2.61
CA LEU A 56 -3.54 -8.21 -2.85
C LEU A 56 -3.66 -8.50 -4.35
N GLY A 57 -3.25 -9.71 -4.77
CA GLY A 57 -3.43 -10.21 -6.13
C GLY A 57 -2.43 -9.60 -7.12
N ARG A 58 -1.19 -10.11 -7.11
CA ARG A 58 -0.07 -9.61 -7.90
C ARG A 58 -0.39 -9.40 -9.38
N GLU A 59 -1.06 -10.38 -10.00
CA GLU A 59 -1.40 -10.36 -11.43
C GLU A 59 -2.16 -9.08 -11.83
N TYR A 60 -3.05 -8.59 -10.96
CA TYR A 60 -3.79 -7.37 -11.23
C TYR A 60 -2.86 -6.15 -11.32
N TRP A 61 -1.97 -6.00 -10.34
CA TRP A 61 -1.09 -4.84 -10.22
C TRP A 61 -0.02 -4.81 -11.29
N GLU A 62 0.62 -5.93 -11.58
CA GLU A 62 1.63 -6.05 -12.65
C GLU A 62 1.04 -5.79 -14.04
N ARG A 63 -0.29 -5.95 -14.21
CA ARG A 63 -0.98 -5.60 -15.46
C ARG A 63 -1.25 -4.11 -15.62
N ILE A 64 -1.34 -3.34 -14.54
CA ILE A 64 -1.75 -1.92 -14.59
C ILE A 64 -0.63 -0.95 -14.25
N ILE A 65 0.38 -1.40 -13.49
CA ILE A 65 1.53 -0.61 -13.07
C ILE A 65 2.79 -1.46 -13.23
N ASP A 66 3.74 -0.93 -13.97
CA ASP A 66 5.09 -1.46 -14.01
C ASP A 66 5.98 -0.73 -12.99
N PHE A 67 6.04 -1.27 -11.77
CA PHE A 67 6.85 -0.71 -10.69
C PHE A 67 8.35 -0.83 -10.98
N GLU A 68 8.78 -1.81 -11.79
CA GLU A 68 10.18 -1.95 -12.19
C GLU A 68 10.58 -0.87 -13.20
N ALA A 69 9.68 -0.49 -14.10
CA ALA A 69 9.89 0.65 -14.98
C ALA A 69 10.08 1.95 -14.19
N LEU A 70 9.31 2.17 -13.11
CA LEU A 70 9.52 3.34 -12.24
C LEU A 70 10.93 3.36 -11.63
N LEU A 71 11.45 2.20 -11.23
CA LEU A 71 12.82 2.07 -10.73
C LEU A 71 13.87 2.29 -11.85
N ALA A 72 13.64 1.73 -13.03
CA ALA A 72 14.54 1.85 -14.18
C ALA A 72 14.66 3.29 -14.70
N GLU A 73 13.56 4.03 -14.70
CA GLU A 73 13.51 5.45 -15.08
C GLU A 73 14.03 6.39 -13.96
N GLY A 74 14.38 5.84 -12.79
CA GLY A 74 14.85 6.61 -11.63
C GLY A 74 13.76 7.50 -10.99
N ALA A 75 12.48 7.18 -11.23
CA ALA A 75 11.36 7.85 -10.59
C ALA A 75 11.20 7.43 -9.12
N ILE A 76 11.63 6.21 -8.80
CA ILE A 76 11.78 5.70 -7.44
C ILE A 76 13.16 5.05 -7.26
N ASP A 77 13.65 4.96 -6.03
CA ASP A 77 14.85 4.19 -5.67
C ASP A 77 14.53 2.77 -5.20
N ARG A 78 15.57 1.97 -4.95
CA ARG A 78 15.42 0.57 -4.56
C ARG A 78 14.71 0.40 -3.21
N SER A 79 14.98 1.29 -2.25
CA SER A 79 14.35 1.24 -0.93
C SER A 79 12.88 1.63 -1.00
N GLU A 80 12.51 2.50 -1.94
CA GLU A 80 11.13 2.90 -2.21
C GLU A 80 10.33 1.79 -2.91
N TYR A 81 10.97 1.06 -3.83
CA TYR A 81 10.39 -0.15 -4.43
C TYR A 81 10.07 -1.24 -3.39
N GLU A 82 10.79 -1.27 -2.27
CA GLU A 82 10.64 -2.24 -1.18
C GLU A 82 9.59 -1.82 -0.13
N ILE A 83 8.92 -0.66 -0.27
CA ILE A 83 7.88 -0.17 0.66
C ILE A 83 6.65 -1.09 0.69
N PHE A 84 6.33 -1.75 -0.43
CA PHE A 84 5.14 -2.60 -0.55
C PHE A 84 5.50 -4.05 -0.85
N GLN A 85 4.56 -4.95 -0.56
CA GLN A 85 4.68 -6.38 -0.84
C GLN A 85 3.38 -6.93 -1.44
N PHE A 86 3.52 -7.85 -2.39
CA PHE A 86 2.38 -8.58 -2.93
C PHE A 86 1.99 -9.74 -2.02
N VAL A 87 0.70 -9.94 -1.84
CA VAL A 87 0.11 -11.04 -1.08
C VAL A 87 -1.05 -11.65 -1.86
N GLU A 88 -1.29 -12.95 -1.71
CA GLU A 88 -2.38 -13.65 -2.39
C GLU A 88 -3.47 -14.08 -1.41
N THR A 89 -3.14 -14.19 -0.11
CA THR A 89 -4.07 -14.68 0.92
C THR A 89 -4.07 -13.81 2.17
N PRO A 90 -5.17 -13.81 2.95
CA PRO A 90 -5.20 -13.16 4.26
C PRO A 90 -4.14 -13.71 5.23
N GLN A 91 -3.78 -14.99 5.10
CA GLN A 91 -2.77 -15.65 5.92
C GLN A 91 -1.36 -15.10 5.61
N GLU A 92 -1.02 -14.94 4.33
CA GLU A 92 0.23 -14.29 3.92
C GLU A 92 0.28 -12.83 4.37
N ALA A 93 -0.82 -12.10 4.21
CA ALA A 93 -0.91 -10.73 4.69
C ALA A 93 -0.64 -10.64 6.19
N TRP A 94 -1.30 -11.49 6.98
CA TRP A 94 -1.08 -11.54 8.43
C TRP A 94 0.35 -11.91 8.80
N GLN A 95 0.95 -12.89 8.12
CA GLN A 95 2.32 -13.29 8.37
C GLN A 95 3.30 -12.14 8.07
N THR A 96 3.10 -11.44 6.95
CA THR A 96 3.92 -10.27 6.57
C THR A 96 3.87 -9.16 7.61
N ILE A 97 2.66 -8.85 8.13
CA ILE A 97 2.48 -7.84 9.17
C ILE A 97 3.20 -8.26 10.45
N ARG A 98 3.08 -9.55 10.84
CA ARG A 98 3.75 -10.07 12.03
C ARG A 98 5.26 -9.99 11.92
N ASP A 99 5.81 -10.37 10.77
CA ASP A 99 7.26 -10.37 10.56
C ASP A 99 7.82 -8.94 10.58
N PHE A 100 7.09 -7.97 10.04
CA PHE A 100 7.48 -6.55 10.09
C PHE A 100 7.59 -6.00 11.52
N TYR A 101 6.74 -6.46 12.45
CA TYR A 101 6.70 -5.98 13.84
C TYR A 101 7.38 -6.92 14.85
N ALA A 102 7.98 -8.02 14.39
CA ALA A 102 8.69 -8.96 15.26
C ALA A 102 10.12 -8.49 15.59
N ASP A 103 10.64 -7.52 14.83
CA ASP A 103 11.93 -6.85 15.03
C ASP A 103 11.79 -5.52 15.81
#